data_AF-A0A7Y7DJ59-F1
#
_entry.id   AF-A0A7Y7DJ59-F1
#
_cell.length_a   1.000
_cell.length_b   1.000
_cell.length_c   1.000
_cell.angle_alpha   90.00
_cell.angle_beta   90.00
_cell.angle_gamma   90.00
#
_symmetry.space_group_name_H-M   'P 1'
#
loop_
_entity.id
_entity.type
_entity.pdbx_description
1 polymer ?
#
loop_
_entity_poly.entity_id
_entity_poly.type
_entity_poly.pdbx_seq_one_letter_code
_entity_poly.pdbx_strand_id
1 'polypeptide(L)'
;MAKRKQSKGSRGSNKNLTEEIISKFQQRADVTATASGLLYRIIEQAEGGEVPGMHNSVKVHQRIKLGDGSVIDDTYKKGLPEEYAVSEAIEGLQEGFQLMGVGSRYEFVIPPELAWGKRGNSGAIGPNAVMIVDVRLVSFE
;
A
#
# COMPACT_ATOMS: atom_id res chain seq x y z
N MET A 1 -6.49 -31.60 4.72
CA MET A 1 -5.94 -30.65 5.72
C MET A 1 -6.63 -29.31 5.54
N ALA A 2 -7.47 -28.89 6.49
CA ALA A 2 -8.16 -27.60 6.41
C ALA A 2 -7.12 -26.48 6.57
N LYS A 3 -6.96 -25.63 5.54
CA LYS A 3 -6.22 -24.37 5.67
C LYS A 3 -6.90 -23.57 6.78
N ARG A 4 -6.26 -23.49 7.94
CA ARG A 4 -6.66 -22.61 9.05
C ARG A 4 -6.82 -21.22 8.45
N LYS A 5 -8.05 -20.71 8.35
CA LYS A 5 -8.31 -19.31 8.01
C LYS A 5 -7.57 -18.49 9.07
N GLN A 6 -6.45 -17.87 8.72
CA GLN A 6 -5.87 -16.83 9.56
C GLN A 6 -6.97 -15.80 9.80
N SER A 7 -7.30 -15.60 11.09
CA SER A 7 -8.32 -14.64 11.49
C SER A 7 -7.85 -13.26 11.03
N LYS A 8 -8.71 -12.46 10.36
CA LYS A 8 -8.40 -11.14 9.77
C LYS A 8 -8.07 -10.03 10.81
N GLY A 9 -7.70 -10.45 12.03
CA GLY A 9 -7.60 -9.63 13.23
C GLY A 9 -8.96 -9.14 13.74
N SER A 10 -9.04 -8.80 15.03
CA SER A 10 -10.18 -8.08 15.61
C SER A 10 -9.98 -6.57 15.45
N ARG A 11 -11.05 -5.77 15.56
CA ARG A 11 -10.97 -4.30 15.51
C ARG A 11 -9.95 -3.71 16.48
N GLY A 12 -9.90 -4.23 17.72
CA GLY A 12 -8.95 -3.78 18.74
C GLY A 12 -7.52 -4.21 18.42
N SER A 13 -7.33 -5.47 17.99
CA SER A 13 -6.02 -5.99 17.62
C SER A 13 -5.41 -5.21 16.46
N ASN A 14 -6.18 -4.98 15.40
CA ASN A 14 -5.70 -4.26 14.22
C ASN A 14 -5.43 -2.79 14.54
N LYS A 15 -6.27 -2.14 15.37
CA LYS A 15 -6.03 -0.75 15.78
C LYS A 15 -4.68 -0.58 16.45
N ASN A 16 -4.38 -1.39 17.47
CA ASN A 16 -3.11 -1.29 18.20
C ASN A 16 -1.91 -1.60 17.30
N LEU A 17 -2.02 -2.63 16.46
CA LEU A 17 -0.97 -3.01 15.52
C LEU A 17 -0.72 -1.91 14.48
N THR A 18 -1.78 -1.29 13.97
CA THR A 18 -1.71 -0.14 13.06
C THR A 18 -0.98 1.03 13.71
N GLU A 19 -1.37 1.43 14.93
CA GLU A 19 -0.73 2.52 15.67
C GLU A 19 0.77 2.24 15.92
N GLU A 20 1.12 1.00 16.29
CA GLU A 20 2.50 0.58 16.50
C GLU A 20 3.33 0.63 15.20
N ILE A 21 2.79 0.12 14.10
CA ILE A 21 3.48 0.11 12.79
C ILE A 21 3.70 1.55 12.30
N ILE A 22 2.66 2.39 12.33
CA ILE A 22 2.74 3.80 11.93
C ILE A 22 3.80 4.53 12.76
N SER A 23 3.76 4.39 14.09
CA SER A 23 4.72 5.03 14.99
C SER A 23 6.16 4.60 14.72
N LYS A 24 6.40 3.28 14.57
CA LYS A 24 7.74 2.76 14.27
C LYS A 24 8.23 3.18 12.90
N PHE A 25 7.36 3.20 11.90
CA PHE A 25 7.74 3.58 10.54
C PHE A 25 8.08 5.07 10.44
N GLN A 26 7.28 5.94 11.08
CA GLN A 26 7.52 7.39 11.14
C GLN A 26 8.84 7.79 11.80
N GLN A 27 9.35 6.98 12.74
CA GLN A 27 10.63 7.27 13.42
C GLN A 27 11.85 7.05 12.54
N ARG A 28 11.69 6.49 11.35
CA ARG A 28 12.81 6.24 10.44
C ARG A 28 13.20 7.51 9.72
N ALA A 29 14.51 7.73 9.57
CA ALA A 29 15.04 8.93 8.92
C ALA A 29 14.73 9.02 7.41
N ASP A 30 14.42 7.89 6.77
CA ASP A 30 14.10 7.78 5.34
C ASP A 30 12.60 7.92 5.03
N VAL A 31 11.76 8.19 6.03
CA VAL A 31 10.30 8.22 5.90
C VAL A 31 9.77 9.65 5.85
N THR A 32 8.85 9.86 4.91
CA THR A 32 8.07 11.09 4.75
C THR A 32 6.61 10.81 5.07
N ALA A 33 5.96 11.75 5.76
CA ALA A 33 4.52 11.75 5.99
C ALA A 33 3.87 12.85 5.15
N THR A 34 2.76 12.53 4.49
CA THR A 34 1.94 13.53 3.78
C THR A 34 0.88 14.10 4.71
N ALA A 35 0.19 15.15 4.25
CA ALA A 35 -0.88 15.79 5.01
C ALA A 35 -2.10 14.87 5.25
N SER A 36 -2.34 13.87 4.39
CA SER A 36 -3.41 12.88 4.54
C SER A 36 -3.08 11.80 5.57
N GLY A 37 -1.81 11.70 5.99
CA GLY A 37 -1.30 10.65 6.86
C GLY A 37 -0.69 9.47 6.11
N LEU A 38 -0.63 9.49 4.77
CA LEU A 38 0.16 8.52 4.02
C LEU A 38 1.63 8.62 4.44
N LEU A 39 2.22 7.46 4.72
CA LEU A 39 3.64 7.35 5.01
C LEU A 39 4.33 6.63 3.87
N TYR A 40 5.49 7.13 3.49
CA TYR A 40 6.27 6.48 2.44
C TYR A 40 7.76 6.66 2.64
N ARG A 41 8.52 5.77 2.02
CA ARG A 41 9.93 5.97 1.75
C ARG A 41 10.27 5.53 0.34
N ILE A 42 11.27 6.19 -0.21
CA ILE A 42 11.77 5.91 -1.55
C ILE A 42 12.82 4.79 -1.42
N ILE A 43 12.56 3.65 -2.06
CA ILE A 43 13.49 2.51 -2.07
C ILE A 43 14.49 2.67 -3.22
N GLU A 44 13.98 3.01 -4.40
CA GLU A 44 14.78 3.33 -5.58
C GLU A 44 14.13 4.51 -6.30
N GLN A 45 14.87 5.61 -6.45
CA GLN A 45 14.43 6.76 -7.20
C GLN A 45 14.85 6.60 -8.67
N ALA A 46 13.90 6.74 -9.60
CA ALA A 46 14.22 6.94 -11.01
C ALA A 46 14.37 8.44 -11.32
N GLU A 47 15.23 8.79 -12.28
CA GLU A 47 15.44 10.17 -12.69
C GLU A 47 14.29 10.68 -13.57
N GLY A 48 13.73 11.85 -13.21
CA GLY A 48 13.02 12.72 -14.16
C GLY A 48 11.75 12.20 -14.82
N GLY A 49 11.02 11.27 -14.20
CA GLY A 49 9.80 10.71 -14.79
C GLY A 49 8.55 11.56 -14.57
N GLU A 50 7.66 11.58 -15.57
CA GLU A 50 6.26 11.99 -15.37
C GLU A 50 5.60 11.13 -14.30
N VAL A 51 4.59 11.70 -13.64
CA VAL A 51 3.80 11.02 -12.60
C VAL A 51 2.38 10.77 -13.10
N PRO A 52 1.78 9.60 -12.79
CA PRO A 52 0.38 9.33 -13.12
C PRO A 52 -0.57 10.33 -12.47
N GLY A 53 -1.55 10.81 -13.23
CA GLY A 53 -2.74 11.49 -12.72
C GLY A 53 -3.87 10.53 -12.40
N MET A 54 -4.96 11.06 -11.84
CA MET A 54 -6.14 10.29 -11.39
C MET A 54 -6.88 9.50 -12.49
N HIS A 55 -6.71 9.91 -13.75
CA HIS A 55 -7.38 9.30 -14.91
C HIS A 55 -6.51 8.29 -15.65
N ASN A 56 -5.25 8.12 -15.25
CA ASN A 56 -4.36 7.20 -15.92
C ASN A 56 -4.60 5.74 -15.50
N SER A 57 -4.21 4.82 -16.37
CA SER A 57 -3.99 3.42 -16.04
C SER A 57 -2.53 3.24 -15.66
N VAL A 58 -2.25 2.57 -14.53
CA VAL A 58 -0.89 2.30 -14.07
C VAL A 58 -0.55 0.82 -14.24
N LYS A 59 0.69 0.55 -14.62
CA LYS A 59 1.26 -0.79 -14.65
C LYS A 59 2.33 -0.90 -13.59
N VAL A 60 2.16 -1.83 -12.65
CA VAL A 60 3.00 -1.91 -11.45
C VAL A 60 3.43 -3.33 -11.11
N HIS A 61 4.64 -3.45 -10.57
CA HIS A 61 4.96 -4.57 -9.70
C HIS A 61 4.67 -4.17 -8.26
N GLN A 62 3.99 -5.03 -7.49
CA GLN A 62 3.60 -4.71 -6.13
C GLN A 62 3.58 -5.94 -5.23
N ARG A 63 3.82 -5.69 -3.95
CA ARG A 63 3.54 -6.61 -2.86
C ARG A 63 2.76 -5.87 -1.79
N ILE A 64 1.57 -6.37 -1.50
CA ILE A 64 0.64 -5.80 -0.54
C ILE A 64 0.56 -6.74 0.66
N LYS A 65 0.87 -6.21 1.84
CA LYS A 65 0.72 -6.91 3.12
C LYS A 65 -0.18 -6.15 4.07
N LEU A 66 -0.85 -6.86 4.95
CA LEU A 66 -1.47 -6.29 6.14
C LEU A 66 -0.45 -6.20 7.28
N GLY A 67 -0.77 -5.43 8.31
CA GLY A 67 0.10 -5.28 9.49
C GLY A 67 0.42 -6.60 10.21
N ASP A 68 -0.43 -7.63 10.09
CA ASP A 68 -0.19 -8.97 10.66
C ASP A 68 0.75 -9.84 9.80
N GLY A 69 1.24 -9.31 8.67
CA GLY A 69 2.11 -10.00 7.72
C GLY A 69 1.37 -10.80 6.64
N SER A 70 0.04 -10.87 6.69
CA SER A 70 -0.77 -11.53 5.66
C SER A 70 -0.57 -10.85 4.30
N VAL A 71 -0.19 -11.64 3.29
CA VAL A 71 -0.02 -11.15 1.92
C VAL A 71 -1.37 -11.14 1.21
N ILE A 72 -1.79 -9.96 0.74
CA ILE A 72 -3.01 -9.78 -0.06
C ILE A 72 -2.71 -9.99 -1.54
N ASP A 73 -1.59 -9.42 -2.00
CA ASP A 73 -1.08 -9.65 -3.34
C ASP A 73 0.45 -9.57 -3.42
N ASP A 74 1.04 -10.27 -4.39
CA ASP A 74 2.48 -10.27 -4.65
C ASP A 74 2.75 -10.58 -6.13
N THR A 75 2.82 -9.54 -6.95
CA THR A 75 3.08 -9.67 -8.38
C THR A 75 4.55 -9.94 -8.68
N TYR A 76 5.48 -9.59 -7.78
CA TYR A 76 6.89 -9.98 -7.90
C TYR A 76 7.04 -11.51 -7.89
N LYS A 77 6.26 -12.19 -7.04
CA LYS A 77 6.25 -13.66 -6.99
C LYS A 77 5.61 -14.29 -8.23
N LYS A 78 4.61 -13.63 -8.82
CA LYS A 78 3.95 -14.09 -10.05
C LYS A 78 4.81 -13.84 -11.30
N GLY A 79 5.71 -12.86 -11.24
CA GLY A 79 6.59 -12.48 -12.36
C GLY A 79 5.91 -11.65 -13.45
N LEU A 80 4.65 -11.26 -13.26
CA LEU A 80 3.87 -10.45 -14.19
C LEU A 80 3.33 -9.22 -13.45
N PRO A 81 3.51 -8.00 -13.98
CA PRO A 81 2.95 -6.79 -13.39
C PRO A 81 1.42 -6.81 -13.47
N GLU A 82 0.78 -6.03 -12.61
CA GLU A 82 -0.66 -5.79 -12.62
C GLU A 82 -0.95 -4.42 -13.22
N GLU A 83 -2.11 -4.28 -13.85
CA GLU A 83 -2.53 -3.06 -14.52
C GLU A 83 -3.95 -2.72 -14.11
N TYR A 84 -4.17 -1.46 -13.71
CA TYR A 84 -5.47 -0.97 -13.25
C TYR A 84 -5.52 0.56 -13.31
N ALA A 85 -6.74 1.10 -13.39
CA ALA A 85 -6.95 2.54 -13.35
C ALA A 85 -6.64 3.10 -11.95
N VAL A 86 -5.96 4.26 -11.87
CA VAL A 86 -5.66 4.92 -10.59
C VAL A 86 -6.94 5.14 -9.78
N SER A 87 -8.03 5.52 -10.45
CA SER A 87 -9.34 5.71 -9.83
C SER A 87 -9.94 4.47 -9.15
N GLU A 88 -9.49 3.27 -9.49
CA GLU A 88 -9.94 2.01 -8.86
C GLU A 88 -9.11 1.63 -7.64
N ALA A 89 -7.96 2.26 -7.44
CA ALA A 89 -7.11 2.06 -6.28
C ALA A 89 -7.70 2.70 -5.01
N ILE A 90 -7.22 2.27 -3.85
CA ILE A 90 -7.52 2.94 -2.58
C ILE A 90 -6.88 4.34 -2.53
N GLU A 91 -7.46 5.25 -1.74
CA GLU A 91 -7.03 6.65 -1.64
C GLU A 91 -5.52 6.81 -1.38
N GLY A 92 -4.94 5.97 -0.52
CA GLY A 92 -3.50 6.02 -0.24
C GLY A 92 -2.62 5.66 -1.44
N LEU A 93 -3.08 4.79 -2.34
CA LEU A 93 -2.36 4.49 -3.58
C LEU A 93 -2.62 5.54 -4.67
N GLN A 94 -3.84 6.09 -4.73
CA GLN A 94 -4.15 7.20 -5.62
C GLN A 94 -3.22 8.39 -5.37
N GLU A 95 -3.02 8.74 -4.10
CA GLU A 95 -2.05 9.75 -3.68
C GLU A 95 -0.62 9.28 -3.95
N GLY A 96 -0.27 8.04 -3.56
CA GLY A 96 1.07 7.49 -3.73
C GLY A 96 1.57 7.52 -5.18
N PHE A 97 0.72 7.19 -6.16
CA PHE A 97 1.11 7.21 -7.57
C PHE A 97 1.45 8.60 -8.09
N GLN A 98 0.77 9.64 -7.59
CA GLN A 98 1.08 11.03 -7.94
C GLN A 98 2.43 11.51 -7.37
N LEU A 99 3.07 10.72 -6.50
CA LEU A 99 4.41 10.96 -5.96
C LEU A 99 5.50 10.14 -6.66
N MET A 100 5.12 9.18 -7.51
CA MET A 100 6.02 8.18 -8.09
C MET A 100 6.30 8.48 -9.56
N GLY A 101 7.55 8.85 -9.87
CA GLY A 101 8.03 8.86 -11.25
C GLY A 101 8.19 7.44 -11.78
N VAL A 102 7.92 7.24 -13.08
CA VAL A 102 8.09 5.95 -13.78
C VAL A 102 9.45 5.32 -13.49
N GLY A 103 9.47 4.02 -13.19
CA GLY A 103 10.67 3.26 -12.84
C GLY A 103 11.02 3.29 -11.36
N SER A 104 10.45 4.20 -10.57
CA SER A 104 10.73 4.29 -9.13
C SER A 104 10.08 3.17 -8.34
N ARG A 105 10.66 2.82 -7.19
CA ARG A 105 10.12 1.86 -6.24
C ARG A 105 9.99 2.48 -4.86
N TYR A 106 8.79 2.43 -4.31
CA TYR A 106 8.43 3.05 -3.04
C TYR A 106 7.90 1.97 -2.09
N GLU A 107 8.09 2.20 -0.79
CA GLU A 107 7.35 1.46 0.24
C GLU A 107 6.40 2.44 0.93
N PHE A 108 5.10 2.12 0.87
CA PHE A 108 4.03 2.87 1.52
C PHE A 108 3.54 2.14 2.77
N VAL A 109 3.28 2.90 3.82
CA VAL A 109 2.44 2.48 4.95
C VAL A 109 1.16 3.31 4.88
N ILE A 110 0.06 2.64 4.55
CA ILE A 110 -1.24 3.25 4.27
C ILE A 110 -2.14 3.04 5.50
N PRO A 111 -2.46 4.10 6.26
CA PRO A 111 -3.41 4.03 7.36
C PRO A 111 -4.79 3.55 6.89
N PRO A 112 -5.60 2.93 7.77
CA PRO A 112 -6.91 2.42 7.39
C PRO A 112 -7.83 3.53 6.84
N GLU A 113 -7.67 4.77 7.28
CA GLU A 113 -8.44 5.93 6.79
C GLU A 113 -8.26 6.16 5.29
N LEU A 114 -7.10 5.82 4.72
CA LEU A 114 -6.79 5.91 3.29
C LEU A 114 -7.00 4.57 2.56
N ALA A 115 -7.74 3.65 3.20
CA ALA A 115 -8.03 2.30 2.73
C ALA A 115 -9.47 1.88 3.11
N TRP A 116 -9.66 0.76 3.81
CA TRP A 116 -10.99 0.22 4.18
C TRP A 116 -11.50 0.63 5.58
N GLY A 117 -10.77 1.51 6.27
CA GLY A 117 -11.20 2.20 7.48
C GLY A 117 -11.62 1.29 8.63
N LYS A 118 -12.54 1.82 9.44
CA LYS A 118 -13.05 1.18 10.68
C LYS A 118 -13.86 -0.10 10.46
N ARG A 119 -14.23 -0.39 9.22
CA ARG A 119 -15.07 -1.53 8.84
C ARG A 119 -14.27 -2.66 8.22
N GLY A 120 -13.21 -2.36 7.48
CA GLY A 120 -12.56 -3.36 6.63
C GLY A 120 -13.41 -3.65 5.39
N ASN A 121 -13.07 -4.72 4.66
CA ASN A 121 -13.86 -5.20 3.54
C ASN A 121 -14.55 -6.53 3.85
N SER A 122 -15.43 -6.97 2.95
CA SER A 122 -16.08 -8.30 3.06
C SER A 122 -15.07 -9.45 2.87
N GLY A 123 -13.99 -9.18 2.14
CA GLY A 123 -12.87 -10.08 1.86
C GLY A 123 -11.84 -10.12 2.99
N ALA A 124 -10.56 -10.33 2.67
CA ALA A 124 -9.51 -10.64 3.64
C ALA A 124 -9.14 -9.52 4.63
N ILE A 125 -9.64 -8.29 4.46
CA ILE A 125 -9.14 -7.10 5.17
C ILE A 125 -10.06 -6.77 6.33
N GLY A 126 -9.54 -6.95 7.55
CA GLY A 126 -10.26 -6.64 8.77
C GLY A 126 -10.40 -5.14 9.05
N PRO A 127 -11.23 -4.77 10.05
CA PRO A 127 -11.39 -3.38 10.46
C PRO A 127 -10.07 -2.79 10.98
N ASN A 128 -9.84 -1.49 10.71
CA ASN A 128 -8.64 -0.74 11.13
C ASN A 128 -7.31 -1.36 10.67
N ALA A 129 -7.31 -2.17 9.63
CA ALA A 129 -6.08 -2.79 9.14
C ALA A 129 -5.24 -1.78 8.35
N VAL A 130 -4.00 -1.57 8.79
CA VAL A 130 -2.95 -0.89 8.02
C VAL A 130 -2.50 -1.77 6.86
N MET A 131 -2.10 -1.14 5.76
CA MET A 131 -1.48 -1.82 4.62
C MET A 131 -0.05 -1.35 4.42
N ILE A 132 0.82 -2.30 4.11
CA ILE A 132 2.22 -2.08 3.77
C ILE A 132 2.37 -2.49 2.32
N VAL A 133 2.69 -1.53 1.45
CA VAL A 133 2.75 -1.73 0.00
C VAL A 133 4.15 -1.42 -0.50
N ASP A 134 4.83 -2.42 -1.03
CA ASP A 134 6.06 -2.25 -1.79
C ASP A 134 5.69 -2.25 -3.27
N VAL A 135 5.90 -1.15 -3.97
CA VAL A 135 5.43 -0.96 -5.33
C VAL A 135 6.50 -0.33 -6.21
N ARG A 136 6.67 -0.87 -7.42
CA ARG A 136 7.46 -0.32 -8.51
C ARG A 136 6.54 0.08 -9.65
N LEU A 137 6.57 1.35 -10.02
CA LEU A 137 5.85 1.85 -11.18
C LEU A 137 6.61 1.49 -12.46
N VAL A 138 5.98 0.75 -13.37
CA VAL A 138 6.58 0.31 -14.63
C VAL A 138 6.28 1.29 -15.75
N SER A 139 5.02 1.69 -15.88
CA SER A 139 4.52 2.67 -16.87
C SER A 139 3.13 3.14 -16.46
N PHE A 140 2.60 4.15 -17.15
CA PHE A 140 1.20 4.53 -17.11
C PHE A 140 0.75 5.09 -18.46
N GLU A 141 -0.57 5.13 -18.71
CA GLU A 141 -1.20 5.70 -19.91
C GLU A 141 -2.43 6.54 -19.57
#